data_AF-A0A4Q3R1I3-F1
#
_entry.id   AF-A0A4Q3R1I3-F1
#
_cell.length_a   1.000
_cell.length_b   1.000
_cell.length_c   1.000
_cell.angle_alpha   90.00
_cell.angle_beta   90.00
_cell.angle_gamma   90.00
#
_symmetry.space_group_name_H-M   'P 1'
#
loop_
_entity.id
_entity.type
_entity.pdbx_description
1 polymer ?
#
loop_
_entity_poly.entity_id
_entity_poly.type
_entity_poly.pdbx_seq_one_letter_code
_entity_poly.pdbx_strand_id
1 'polypeptide(L)'
;MKLLLSFPAFLLFNFAGAQRTVDVSKNEGFNNNQFFVVNGEPFVSAKYVRFSSGTPYFKDQWMKARGASSSGSFYRANALKLNLIDNEIVFLDANGKEMVCTVPLTDLQLTDTIAGGTYHLLFSSSFTDPSVTKGWYLEMVSGKASLFQFFAKQLQESKPYGSATTEQLLQQSFLTAQVFNRLQHCSIFPKI
;
A
#
# COMPACT_ATOMS: atom_id res chain seq x y z
N MET A 1 82.64 -27.74 -13.99
CA MET A 1 81.41 -28.02 -14.76
C MET A 1 80.72 -26.70 -15.06
N LYS A 2 80.49 -26.42 -16.34
CA LYS A 2 79.81 -25.23 -16.87
C LYS A 2 78.29 -25.50 -16.92
N LEU A 3 77.45 -24.55 -16.51
CA LEU A 3 76.16 -24.17 -17.13
C LEU A 3 75.58 -22.98 -16.33
N LEU A 4 75.75 -21.72 -16.76
CA LEU A 4 74.88 -20.93 -17.65
C LEU A 4 73.51 -20.52 -17.06
N LEU A 5 73.51 -19.27 -16.55
CA LEU A 5 72.50 -18.20 -16.73
C LEU A 5 71.18 -18.52 -17.46
N SER A 6 70.05 -18.19 -16.83
CA SER A 6 69.01 -17.31 -17.41
C SER A 6 67.99 -16.80 -16.35
N PHE A 7 68.05 -15.51 -16.04
CA PHE A 7 66.90 -14.65 -15.67
C PHE A 7 66.37 -14.02 -16.99
N PRO A 8 65.22 -13.31 -17.07
CA PRO A 8 63.98 -13.24 -16.29
C PRO A 8 62.72 -13.46 -17.18
N ALA A 9 61.53 -13.67 -16.60
CA ALA A 9 60.28 -13.37 -17.29
C ALA A 9 59.20 -12.87 -16.33
N PHE A 10 59.05 -11.55 -16.34
CA PHE A 10 57.84 -10.80 -16.01
C PHE A 10 56.56 -11.56 -16.34
N LEU A 11 55.62 -11.64 -15.41
CA LEU A 11 54.18 -11.53 -15.70
C LEU A 11 53.44 -11.22 -14.39
N LEU A 12 53.35 -9.92 -14.10
CA LEU A 12 52.43 -9.35 -13.12
C LEU A 12 50.99 -9.61 -13.62
N PHE A 13 50.32 -10.61 -13.07
CA PHE A 13 48.87 -10.75 -13.22
C PHE A 13 48.16 -9.76 -12.29
N ASN A 14 48.03 -8.51 -12.74
CA ASN A 14 47.06 -7.58 -12.17
C ASN A 14 45.69 -7.87 -12.81
N PHE A 15 44.93 -8.80 -12.21
CA PHE A 15 43.49 -8.84 -12.44
C PHE A 15 42.82 -7.78 -11.55
N ALA A 16 42.88 -6.52 -11.97
CA ALA A 16 41.94 -5.51 -11.51
C ALA A 16 40.65 -5.68 -12.32
N GLY A 17 39.85 -6.68 -11.96
CA GLY A 17 38.46 -6.74 -12.39
C GLY A 17 37.73 -5.57 -11.75
N ALA A 18 37.44 -4.52 -12.51
CA ALA A 18 36.51 -3.49 -12.08
C ALA A 18 35.17 -4.17 -11.77
N GLN A 19 34.87 -4.31 -10.48
CA GLN A 19 33.59 -4.83 -10.04
C GLN A 19 32.55 -3.76 -10.38
N ARG A 20 31.84 -3.93 -11.51
CA ARG A 20 30.62 -3.15 -11.77
C ARG A 20 29.62 -3.59 -10.71
N THR A 21 29.45 -2.75 -9.69
CA THR A 21 28.32 -2.86 -8.78
C THR A 21 27.06 -2.60 -9.60
N VAL A 22 26.42 -3.68 -10.05
CA VAL A 22 25.07 -3.62 -10.60
C VAL A 22 24.16 -3.33 -9.43
N ASP A 23 23.49 -2.19 -9.48
CA ASP A 23 22.53 -1.79 -8.46
C ASP A 23 21.22 -2.55 -8.71
N VAL A 24 21.02 -3.65 -7.96
CA VAL A 24 19.87 -4.55 -8.08
C VAL A 24 18.78 -4.18 -7.07
N SER A 25 18.54 -2.89 -6.81
CA SER A 25 17.57 -2.51 -5.77
C SER A 25 16.13 -2.42 -6.29
N LYS A 26 15.69 -3.28 -7.21
CA LYS A 26 14.33 -3.21 -7.79
C LYS A 26 13.71 -4.56 -8.23
N ASN A 27 14.37 -5.70 -8.03
CA ASN A 27 13.91 -6.95 -8.61
C ASN A 27 13.81 -8.11 -7.60
N GLU A 28 12.78 -8.07 -6.76
CA GLU A 28 12.41 -9.21 -5.92
C GLU A 28 11.23 -9.93 -6.60
N GLY A 29 11.51 -10.75 -7.61
CA GLY A 29 10.50 -11.66 -8.17
C GLY A 29 10.58 -11.98 -9.65
N PHE A 30 11.40 -11.29 -10.46
CA PHE A 30 11.52 -11.59 -11.89
C PHE A 30 12.90 -12.14 -12.23
N ASN A 31 12.93 -13.15 -13.10
CA ASN A 31 14.16 -13.75 -13.63
C ASN A 31 15.14 -12.64 -14.08
N ASN A 32 16.38 -12.66 -13.56
CA ASN A 32 17.39 -11.60 -13.65
C ASN A 32 17.85 -11.23 -15.09
N ASN A 33 17.17 -11.75 -16.12
CA ASN A 33 17.49 -11.56 -17.53
C ASN A 33 16.49 -10.70 -18.31
N GLN A 34 15.51 -10.06 -17.68
CA GLN A 34 14.50 -9.27 -18.42
C GLN A 34 14.42 -7.83 -17.89
N PHE A 35 15.09 -6.91 -18.58
CA PHE A 35 14.79 -5.49 -18.49
C PHE A 35 13.51 -5.23 -19.31
N PHE A 36 12.44 -4.76 -18.67
CA PHE A 36 11.31 -4.20 -19.40
C PHE A 36 11.67 -2.79 -19.82
N VAL A 37 11.81 -2.57 -21.12
CA VAL A 37 12.16 -1.26 -21.69
C VAL A 37 10.91 -0.71 -22.36
N VAL A 38 10.42 0.44 -21.90
CA VAL A 38 9.38 1.21 -22.59
C VAL A 38 10.06 2.44 -23.15
N ASN A 39 10.07 2.62 -24.47
CA ASN A 39 10.71 3.76 -25.15
C ASN A 39 12.21 3.97 -24.85
N GLY A 40 12.96 2.90 -24.59
CA GLY A 40 14.40 2.98 -24.32
C GLY A 40 14.76 3.21 -22.84
N GLU A 41 13.76 3.45 -21.98
CA GLU A 41 13.97 3.61 -20.54
C GLU A 41 13.63 2.33 -19.77
N PRO A 42 14.48 1.89 -18.83
CA PRO A 42 14.19 0.75 -17.98
C PRO A 42 13.02 1.05 -17.04
N PHE A 43 11.95 0.26 -17.15
CA PHE A 43 10.74 0.36 -16.35
C PHE A 43 10.79 -0.62 -15.17
N VAL A 44 10.44 -0.15 -13.98
CA VAL A 44 10.30 -1.00 -12.78
C VAL A 44 8.85 -0.99 -12.32
N SER A 45 8.26 -2.18 -12.22
CA SER A 45 6.86 -2.38 -11.82
C SER A 45 6.63 -2.39 -10.29
N ALA A 46 7.68 -2.50 -9.48
CA ALA A 46 7.58 -2.53 -8.03
C ALA A 46 7.33 -1.12 -7.46
N LYS A 47 6.09 -0.86 -7.01
CA LYS A 47 5.65 0.40 -6.41
C LYS A 47 6.29 0.69 -5.04
N TYR A 48 6.66 -0.35 -4.30
CA TYR A 48 7.29 -0.25 -2.98
C TYR A 48 8.63 -0.96 -2.99
N VAL A 49 9.68 -0.24 -2.61
CA VAL A 49 11.08 -0.65 -2.66
C VAL A 49 11.56 -0.74 -1.22
N ARG A 50 11.22 -1.86 -0.55
CA ARG A 50 11.62 -2.20 0.83
C ARG A 50 11.33 -1.11 1.86
N PHE A 51 10.23 -1.27 2.59
CA PHE A 51 9.95 -0.42 3.76
C PHE A 51 10.97 -0.68 4.87
N SER A 52 11.63 0.38 5.36
CA SER A 52 12.47 0.32 6.55
C SER A 52 11.63 0.17 7.83
N SER A 53 10.40 0.71 7.81
CA SER A 53 9.37 0.45 8.84
C SER A 53 7.97 0.86 8.36
N GLY A 54 6.95 0.22 8.95
CA GLY A 54 5.53 0.47 8.68
C GLY A 54 4.98 -0.30 7.47
N THR A 55 3.66 -0.19 7.25
CA THR A 55 2.96 -0.88 6.15
C THR A 55 1.92 0.03 5.49
N PRO A 56 1.70 -0.08 4.17
CA PRO A 56 0.73 0.77 3.46
C PRO A 56 -0.72 0.43 3.83
N TYR A 57 -0.95 -0.74 4.42
CA TYR A 57 -2.27 -1.28 4.67
C TYR A 57 -2.87 -0.78 5.99
N PHE A 58 -4.20 -0.75 6.08
CA PHE A 58 -4.90 -0.51 7.35
C PHE A 58 -4.51 -1.56 8.41
N LYS A 59 -4.46 -2.82 7.99
CA LYS A 59 -3.95 -3.97 8.75
C LYS A 59 -3.22 -4.90 7.79
N ASP A 60 -2.18 -5.56 8.28
CA ASP A 60 -1.31 -6.42 7.47
C ASP A 60 -1.88 -7.81 7.21
N GLN A 61 -2.86 -8.20 8.02
CA GLN A 61 -3.58 -9.46 7.87
C GLN A 61 -4.68 -9.33 6.83
N TRP A 62 -4.91 -10.42 6.10
CA TRP A 62 -6.06 -10.55 5.22
C TRP A 62 -7.32 -10.74 6.05
N MET A 63 -8.37 -9.97 5.77
CA MET A 63 -9.63 -10.01 6.51
C MET A 63 -10.79 -10.33 5.57
N LYS A 64 -11.85 -10.93 6.12
CA LYS A 64 -13.11 -11.05 5.39
C LYS A 64 -13.71 -9.66 5.25
N ALA A 65 -14.34 -9.40 4.12
CA ALA A 65 -14.87 -8.09 3.84
C ALA A 65 -16.23 -8.16 3.16
N ARG A 66 -17.06 -7.17 3.47
CA ARG A 66 -18.30 -6.86 2.78
C ARG A 66 -18.27 -5.39 2.43
N GLY A 67 -18.51 -5.04 1.19
CA GLY A 67 -18.62 -3.64 0.78
C GLY A 67 -19.90 -3.37 0.02
N ALA A 68 -20.32 -2.11 0.03
CA ALA A 68 -21.43 -1.62 -0.77
C ALA A 68 -20.96 -0.50 -1.70
N SER A 69 -21.47 -0.50 -2.92
CA SER A 69 -21.28 0.58 -3.88
C SER A 69 -22.41 1.61 -3.75
N SER A 70 -22.19 2.82 -4.27
CA SER A 70 -23.21 3.88 -4.33
C SER A 70 -24.46 3.47 -5.10
N SER A 71 -24.35 2.48 -6.00
CA SER A 71 -25.48 1.90 -6.73
C SER A 71 -26.35 0.94 -5.90
N GLY A 72 -25.95 0.63 -4.65
CA GLY A 72 -26.64 -0.32 -3.78
C GLY A 72 -26.21 -1.78 -3.97
N SER A 73 -25.31 -2.07 -4.91
CA SER A 73 -24.72 -3.41 -5.09
C SER A 73 -23.81 -3.79 -3.93
N PHE A 74 -23.93 -5.04 -3.46
CA PHE A 74 -23.08 -5.59 -2.40
C PHE A 74 -22.04 -6.56 -2.95
N TYR A 75 -20.82 -6.43 -2.43
CA TYR A 75 -19.69 -7.27 -2.78
C TYR A 75 -19.12 -7.92 -1.52
N ARG A 76 -18.60 -9.14 -1.65
CA ARG A 76 -17.98 -9.88 -0.54
C ARG A 76 -16.65 -10.44 -1.00
N ALA A 77 -15.66 -10.39 -0.12
CA ALA A 77 -14.35 -11.00 -0.33
C ALA A 77 -13.95 -11.78 0.93
N ASN A 78 -13.36 -12.97 0.74
CA ASN A 78 -12.89 -13.78 1.86
C ASN A 78 -11.56 -13.30 2.43
N ALA A 79 -10.75 -12.66 1.58
CA ALA A 79 -9.45 -12.10 1.94
C ALA A 79 -9.29 -10.76 1.23
N LEU A 80 -9.28 -9.69 2.02
CA LEU A 80 -9.15 -8.32 1.56
C LEU A 80 -8.23 -7.52 2.48
N LYS A 81 -7.47 -6.61 1.89
CA LYS A 81 -6.66 -5.59 2.55
C LYS A 81 -7.02 -4.23 1.96
N LEU A 82 -6.97 -3.22 2.82
CA LEU A 82 -7.17 -1.84 2.43
C LEU A 82 -5.83 -1.11 2.41
N ASN A 83 -5.40 -0.64 1.24
CA ASN A 83 -4.23 0.22 1.10
C ASN A 83 -4.64 1.67 1.35
N LEU A 84 -4.07 2.30 2.38
CA LEU A 84 -4.42 3.66 2.79
C LEU A 84 -3.60 4.74 2.08
N ILE A 85 -2.48 4.39 1.45
CA ILE A 85 -1.70 5.35 0.64
C ILE A 85 -2.45 5.64 -0.65
N ASP A 86 -2.88 4.58 -1.34
CA ASP A 86 -3.55 4.69 -2.63
C ASP A 86 -5.07 4.72 -2.54
N ASN A 87 -5.62 4.50 -1.34
CA ASN A 87 -7.05 4.28 -1.10
C ASN A 87 -7.64 3.11 -1.91
N GLU A 88 -6.81 2.13 -2.23
CA GLU A 88 -7.16 0.97 -3.04
C GLU A 88 -7.57 -0.22 -2.17
N ILE A 89 -8.58 -0.94 -2.65
CA ILE A 89 -9.02 -2.20 -2.05
C ILE A 89 -8.35 -3.34 -2.81
N VAL A 90 -7.55 -4.13 -2.10
CA VAL A 90 -6.85 -5.31 -2.64
C VAL A 90 -7.50 -6.56 -2.09
N PHE A 91 -7.86 -7.51 -2.94
CA PHE A 91 -8.49 -8.77 -2.54
C PHE A 91 -7.87 -9.96 -3.26
N LEU A 92 -8.07 -11.16 -2.71
CA LEU A 92 -7.65 -12.40 -3.36
C LEU A 92 -8.80 -13.00 -4.18
N ASP A 93 -8.50 -13.41 -5.41
CA ASP A 93 -9.42 -14.20 -6.23
C ASP A 93 -9.54 -15.66 -5.73
N ALA A 94 -10.36 -16.48 -6.42
CA ALA A 94 -10.53 -17.89 -6.08
C ALA A 94 -9.24 -18.73 -6.21
N ASN A 95 -8.28 -18.29 -7.00
CA ASN A 95 -6.96 -18.91 -7.20
C ASN A 95 -5.89 -18.34 -6.23
N GLY A 96 -6.27 -17.43 -5.33
CA GLY A 96 -5.34 -16.77 -4.42
C GLY A 96 -4.50 -15.67 -5.09
N LYS A 97 -4.88 -15.20 -6.28
CA LYS A 97 -4.19 -14.09 -6.97
C LYS A 97 -4.66 -12.76 -6.41
N GLU A 98 -3.72 -11.86 -6.13
CA GLU A 98 -4.01 -10.48 -5.73
C GLU A 98 -4.63 -9.67 -6.88
N MET A 99 -5.75 -9.03 -6.58
CA MET A 99 -6.55 -8.22 -7.49
C MET A 99 -6.90 -6.90 -6.82
N VAL A 100 -7.04 -5.83 -7.60
CA VAL A 100 -7.49 -4.51 -7.13
C VAL A 100 -8.96 -4.33 -7.52
N CYS A 101 -9.78 -3.89 -6.56
CA CYS A 101 -11.18 -3.57 -6.82
C CYS A 101 -11.28 -2.26 -7.63
N THR A 102 -11.83 -2.36 -8.84
CA THR A 102 -12.08 -1.21 -9.71
C THR A 102 -13.44 -0.57 -9.46
N VAL A 103 -14.34 -1.27 -8.77
CA VAL A 103 -15.67 -0.75 -8.42
C VAL A 103 -15.53 0.26 -7.28
N PRO A 104 -16.12 1.47 -7.41
CA PRO A 104 -16.12 2.45 -6.33
C PRO A 104 -17.06 1.98 -5.21
N LEU A 105 -16.49 1.61 -4.07
CA LEU A 105 -17.23 1.28 -2.85
C LEU A 105 -17.32 2.51 -1.95
N THR A 106 -18.48 2.69 -1.32
CA THR A 106 -18.77 3.80 -0.40
C THR A 106 -18.73 3.36 1.06
N ASP A 107 -18.97 2.07 1.29
CA ASP A 107 -19.03 1.41 2.60
C ASP A 107 -18.22 0.12 2.51
N LEU A 108 -17.42 -0.13 3.54
CA LEU A 108 -16.59 -1.31 3.69
C LEU A 108 -16.58 -1.79 5.15
N GLN A 109 -17.06 -3.01 5.36
CA GLN A 109 -16.96 -3.72 6.62
C GLN A 109 -15.85 -4.77 6.53
N LEU A 110 -14.86 -4.68 7.43
CA LEU A 110 -13.76 -5.65 7.57
C LEU A 110 -13.96 -6.47 8.84
N THR A 111 -13.98 -7.78 8.73
CA THR A 111 -14.08 -8.70 9.87
C THR A 111 -12.77 -9.46 10.03
N ASP A 112 -12.13 -9.24 11.16
CA ASP A 112 -10.95 -9.95 11.59
C ASP A 112 -11.33 -11.35 12.09
N THR A 113 -10.86 -12.39 11.39
CA THR A 113 -11.12 -13.78 11.76
C THR A 113 -10.22 -14.28 12.89
N ILE A 114 -9.14 -13.56 13.22
CA ILE A 114 -8.17 -13.93 14.26
C ILE A 114 -8.55 -13.27 15.57
N ALA A 115 -8.70 -11.93 15.59
CA ALA A 115 -9.04 -11.18 16.81
C ALA A 115 -10.55 -11.06 17.05
N GLY A 116 -11.39 -11.40 16.07
CA GLY A 116 -12.86 -11.30 16.17
C GLY A 116 -13.43 -9.89 16.07
N GLY A 117 -12.60 -8.88 15.76
CA GLY A 117 -13.03 -7.49 15.61
C GLY A 117 -13.75 -7.24 14.28
N THR A 118 -14.75 -6.37 14.28
CA THR A 118 -15.35 -5.84 13.05
C THR A 118 -15.08 -4.35 12.97
N TYR A 119 -14.54 -3.91 11.83
CA TYR A 119 -14.25 -2.52 11.52
C TYR A 119 -15.19 -2.05 10.43
N HIS A 120 -15.82 -0.90 10.62
CA HIS A 120 -16.68 -0.28 9.63
C HIS A 120 -15.99 0.97 9.09
N LEU A 121 -15.79 1.01 7.78
CA LEU A 121 -15.12 2.11 7.10
C LEU A 121 -16.03 2.70 6.04
N LEU A 122 -16.08 4.02 6.00
CA LEU A 122 -16.79 4.77 4.97
C LEU A 122 -15.79 5.51 4.09
N PHE A 123 -16.06 5.53 2.80
CA PHE A 123 -15.30 6.35 1.89
C PHE A 123 -15.74 7.82 1.98
N SER A 124 -14.82 8.74 1.68
CA SER A 124 -15.05 10.18 1.77
C SER A 124 -16.27 10.66 0.96
N SER A 125 -16.62 9.97 -0.13
CA SER A 125 -17.79 10.28 -0.96
C SER A 125 -19.13 10.11 -0.22
N SER A 126 -19.14 9.39 0.91
CA SER A 126 -20.33 9.19 1.74
C SER A 126 -20.65 10.42 2.60
N PHE A 127 -19.72 11.38 2.72
CA PHE A 127 -19.92 12.63 3.46
C PHE A 127 -20.29 13.77 2.50
N THR A 128 -21.18 14.66 2.96
CA THR A 128 -21.61 15.84 2.18
C THR A 128 -20.66 17.04 2.33
N ASP A 129 -19.80 17.03 3.37
CA ASP A 129 -18.92 18.16 3.69
C ASP A 129 -17.69 18.20 2.75
N PRO A 130 -17.49 19.29 1.99
CA PRO A 130 -16.37 19.43 1.06
C PRO A 130 -15.00 19.61 1.75
N SER A 131 -14.96 19.85 3.07
CA SER A 131 -13.71 19.94 3.83
C SER A 131 -13.09 18.57 4.15
N VAL A 132 -13.83 17.48 3.90
CA VAL A 132 -13.39 16.12 4.18
C VAL A 132 -12.31 15.70 3.18
N THR A 133 -11.18 15.24 3.70
CA THR A 133 -10.07 14.72 2.88
C THR A 133 -10.50 13.45 2.14
N LYS A 134 -10.07 13.28 0.89
CA LYS A 134 -10.39 12.08 0.12
C LYS A 134 -9.72 10.84 0.75
N GLY A 135 -10.50 9.81 1.03
CA GLY A 135 -9.98 8.53 1.52
C GLY A 135 -10.97 7.77 2.41
N TRP A 136 -10.46 6.79 3.15
CA TRP A 136 -11.25 5.91 4.01
C TRP A 136 -11.23 6.37 5.47
N TYR A 137 -12.41 6.37 6.08
CA TYR A 137 -12.68 6.81 7.44
C TYR A 137 -13.20 5.64 8.26
N LEU A 138 -12.54 5.31 9.37
CA LEU A 138 -13.00 4.30 10.32
C LEU A 138 -14.05 4.88 11.25
N GLU A 139 -15.23 4.26 11.32
CA GLU A 139 -16.23 4.57 12.33
C GLU A 139 -15.79 4.00 13.68
N MET A 140 -15.55 4.89 14.64
CA MET A 140 -15.11 4.53 16.00
C MET A 140 -16.31 4.38 16.93
N VAL A 141 -17.29 5.26 16.79
CA VAL A 141 -18.51 5.28 17.60
C VAL A 141 -19.67 5.69 16.71
N SER A 142 -20.80 5.01 16.84
CA SER A 142 -22.03 5.30 16.13
C SER A 142 -23.16 5.68 17.10
N GLY A 143 -23.99 6.64 16.73
CA GLY A 143 -25.09 7.12 17.56
C GLY A 143 -25.76 8.38 17.01
N LYS A 144 -26.28 9.23 17.90
CA LYS A 144 -26.81 10.56 17.50
C LYS A 144 -25.75 11.44 16.84
N ALA A 145 -24.49 11.22 17.19
CA ALA A 145 -23.33 11.67 16.46
C ALA A 145 -22.43 10.46 16.25
N SER A 146 -21.78 10.40 15.09
CA SER A 146 -20.77 9.39 14.78
C SER A 146 -19.39 10.03 14.83
N LEU A 147 -18.44 9.31 15.41
CA LEU A 147 -17.03 9.70 15.46
C LEU A 147 -16.27 8.87 14.43
N PHE A 148 -15.55 9.54 13.55
CA PHE A 148 -14.74 8.94 12.52
C PHE A 148 -13.26 9.24 12.73
N GLN A 149 -12.42 8.27 12.41
CA GLN A 149 -10.96 8.40 12.42
C GLN A 149 -10.43 8.19 11.01
N PHE A 150 -9.66 9.17 10.54
CA PHE A 150 -8.95 9.15 9.28
C PHE A 150 -7.48 8.77 9.49
N PHE A 151 -6.97 7.89 8.62
CA PHE A 151 -5.57 7.49 8.63
C PHE A 151 -4.86 8.16 7.46
N ALA A 152 -3.94 9.07 7.75
CA ALA A 152 -3.07 9.65 6.74
C ALA A 152 -1.74 8.89 6.77
N LYS A 153 -1.45 8.14 5.70
CA LYS A 153 -0.17 7.47 5.50
C LYS A 153 0.63 8.22 4.45
N GLN A 154 1.88 8.54 4.76
CA GLN A 154 2.80 9.22 3.85
C GLN A 154 4.07 8.39 3.68
N LEU A 155 4.50 8.25 2.43
CA LEU A 155 5.74 7.60 2.06
C LEU A 155 6.85 8.64 2.03
N GLN A 156 7.88 8.44 2.84
CA GLN A 156 9.08 9.27 2.83
C GLN A 156 10.23 8.45 2.27
N GLU A 157 10.76 8.87 1.13
CA GLU A 157 11.93 8.25 0.52
C GLU A 157 13.19 8.99 0.94
N SER A 158 14.22 8.24 1.35
CA SER A 158 15.55 8.76 1.64
C SER A 158 16.59 8.02 0.82
N LYS A 159 17.42 8.77 0.10
CA LYS A 159 18.58 8.22 -0.60
C LYS A 159 19.84 8.89 -0.04
N PRO A 160 20.62 8.19 0.79
CA PRO A 160 21.86 8.73 1.34
C PRO A 160 22.84 9.12 0.22
N TYR A 161 23.62 10.18 0.43
CA TYR A 161 24.61 10.64 -0.55
C TYR A 161 25.65 9.55 -0.82
N GLY A 162 25.86 9.23 -2.11
CA GLY A 162 26.78 8.16 -2.53
C GLY A 162 26.23 6.74 -2.37
N SER A 163 24.98 6.57 -1.90
CA SER A 163 24.32 5.27 -1.83
C SER A 163 23.65 4.90 -3.15
N ALA A 164 23.77 3.62 -3.49
CA ALA A 164 23.05 2.95 -4.57
C ALA A 164 21.59 2.65 -4.12
N THR A 165 21.40 2.38 -2.83
CA THR A 165 20.13 1.97 -2.23
C THR A 165 19.26 3.16 -1.79
N THR A 166 17.97 3.13 -2.14
CA THR A 166 16.93 4.00 -1.61
C THR A 166 16.21 3.30 -0.45
N GLU A 167 15.95 4.01 0.63
CA GLU A 167 15.15 3.54 1.77
C GLU A 167 13.78 4.23 1.77
N GLN A 168 12.74 3.48 2.07
CA GLN A 168 11.38 4.00 2.18
C GLN A 168 10.87 3.88 3.62
N LEU A 169 10.53 5.01 4.25
CA LEU A 169 9.90 5.07 5.56
C LEU A 169 8.42 5.39 5.40
N LEU A 170 7.56 4.68 6.14
CA LEU A 170 6.16 5.03 6.20
C LEU A 170 5.80 5.74 7.51
N GLN A 171 5.33 6.98 7.39
CA GLN A 171 4.80 7.73 8.51
C GLN A 171 3.27 7.69 8.50
N GLN A 172 2.68 7.45 9.67
CA GLN A 172 1.24 7.40 9.86
C GLN A 172 0.82 8.48 10.86
N SER A 173 -0.12 9.33 10.46
CA SER A 173 -0.79 10.28 11.33
C SER A 173 -2.30 10.01 11.35
N PHE A 174 -2.98 10.53 12.37
CA PHE A 174 -4.40 10.32 12.58
C PHE A 174 -5.10 11.66 12.68
N LEU A 175 -6.24 11.78 12.01
CA LEU A 175 -7.15 12.91 12.16
C LEU A 175 -8.51 12.38 12.61
N THR A 176 -9.16 13.06 13.55
CA THR A 176 -10.49 12.67 14.05
C THR A 176 -11.52 13.67 13.56
N ALA A 177 -12.63 13.18 13.02
CA ALA A 177 -13.76 13.98 12.56
C ALA A 177 -15.05 13.56 13.29
N GLN A 178 -15.85 14.53 13.72
CA GLN A 178 -17.15 14.29 14.33
C GLN A 178 -18.25 14.70 13.37
N VAL A 179 -19.22 13.82 13.13
CA VAL A 179 -20.37 14.09 12.27
C VAL A 179 -21.63 13.94 13.10
N PHE A 180 -22.43 15.00 13.17
CA PHE A 180 -23.74 14.94 13.80
C PHE A 180 -24.74 14.34 12.81
N ASN A 181 -25.31 13.19 13.17
CA ASN A 181 -26.39 12.57 12.40
C ASN A 181 -27.66 13.38 12.66
N ARG A 182 -27.88 14.45 11.89
CA ARG A 182 -29.12 15.20 11.94
C ARG A 182 -30.22 14.26 11.44
N LEU A 183 -31.08 13.81 12.37
CA LEU A 183 -32.21 12.93 12.10
C LEU A 183 -32.95 13.40 10.84
N GLN A 184 -32.87 12.60 9.77
CA GLN A 184 -33.90 12.65 8.73
C GLN A 184 -35.18 12.08 9.34
N HIS A 185 -36.31 12.74 9.08
CA HIS A 185 -37.67 12.46 9.59
C HIS A 185 -38.05 13.03 10.97
N CYS A 186 -38.61 14.25 10.95
CA CYS A 186 -39.72 14.59 11.82
C CYS A 186 -40.83 15.19 10.94
N SER A 187 -41.57 14.33 10.25
CA SER A 187 -42.84 14.72 9.63
C SER A 187 -43.86 14.91 10.77
N ILE A 188 -44.09 16.18 11.13
CA ILE A 188 -45.17 16.59 12.01
C ILE A 188 -46.48 16.23 11.31
N PHE A 189 -47.15 15.16 11.74
CA PHE A 189 -48.56 14.96 11.46
C PHE A 189 -49.36 15.78 12.49
N PRO A 190 -50.23 16.70 12.07
CA PRO A 190 -51.19 17.28 12.99
C PRO A 190 -52.13 16.17 13.47
N LYS A 191 -52.28 16.01 14.79
CA LYS A 191 -53.42 15.31 15.36
C LYS A 191 -54.68 16.14 15.07
N ILE A 192 -55.71 15.42 14.64
CA ILE A 192 -57.10 15.87 14.40
C ILE A 192 -57.60 16.71 15.58
#